data_AF-A3UH02-F1
#
_entry.id   AF-A3UH02-F1
#
_cell.length_a   1.000
_cell.length_b   1.000
_cell.length_c   1.000
_cell.angle_alpha   90.00
_cell.angle_beta   90.00
_cell.angle_gamma   90.00
#
_symmetry.space_group_name_H-M   'P 1'
#
loop_
_entity.id
_entity.type
_entity.pdbx_description
1 polymer ?
#
loop_
_entity_poly.entity_id
_entity_poly.type
_entity_poly.pdbx_seq_one_letter_code
_entity_poly.pdbx_strand_id
1 'polypeptide(L)'
;MPDFLRPVDRLVTPEGVAPRASRDLLRAIVCGERYVVSRSLLHFERIERPAGELDQRIRNAVKLAARTRAPYNNPGLDIHWSTRHALVWSWDQDRLQQMGLKPGAWIRPEPMMTAYRDLEDGFHLRQLRDGYEGFVIQNQDLVASRFWRHEPSVLDLEMFQRSCRTTHDDASRQSLDSLSLLRAETEKWASRLTPLQISLIGLLVLGVPLLYQAGIYLRLNLELQGSRQELTAVVQESATQFEALRTYQNNLAQLEEYSDVLNLVHPLLPAAELAETAQTIGGELSRFRVTQNGVEAELRAPDSSDPAEIVRLVEASQSMTGVSISRTRAQNMWAITAELETPAVIDGNSR
;
A
#
# COMPACT_ATOMS: atom_id res chain seq x y z
N MET A 1 -11.85 31.61 -3.44
CA MET A 1 -11.34 30.23 -3.34
C MET A 1 -9.88 30.26 -3.74
N PRO A 2 -8.95 29.65 -2.98
CA PRO A 2 -7.58 29.50 -3.47
C PRO A 2 -7.61 28.72 -4.79
N ASP A 3 -6.78 29.10 -5.76
CA ASP A 3 -6.62 28.42 -7.07
C ASP A 3 -6.31 26.91 -6.97
N PHE A 4 -6.14 26.41 -5.76
CA PHE A 4 -5.87 25.02 -5.44
C PHE A 4 -7.00 24.06 -5.85
N LEU A 5 -8.27 24.46 -5.82
CA LEU A 5 -9.41 23.58 -6.13
C LEU A 5 -9.80 23.55 -7.62
N ARG A 6 -9.09 24.30 -8.47
CA ARG A 6 -9.33 24.29 -9.91
C ARG A 6 -8.52 23.16 -10.56
N PRO A 7 -9.09 22.47 -11.57
CA PRO A 7 -8.31 21.53 -12.36
C PRO A 7 -7.12 22.25 -12.99
N VAL A 8 -6.02 21.52 -13.19
CA VAL A 8 -4.86 22.07 -13.88
C VAL A 8 -5.15 22.15 -15.37
N ASP A 9 -5.15 23.37 -15.90
CA ASP A 9 -5.33 23.60 -17.33
C ASP A 9 -4.01 23.33 -18.07
N ARG A 10 -4.03 22.34 -18.97
CA ARG A 10 -2.92 22.05 -19.91
C ARG A 10 -3.31 22.46 -21.31
N LEU A 11 -2.56 23.38 -21.88
CA LEU A 11 -2.82 23.85 -23.24
C LEU A 11 -2.37 22.81 -24.27
N VAL A 12 -3.18 22.65 -25.30
CA VAL A 12 -2.90 21.83 -26.47
C VAL A 12 -2.85 22.74 -27.69
N THR A 13 -1.66 22.95 -28.24
CA THR A 13 -1.40 23.76 -29.44
C THR A 13 -1.05 22.84 -30.59
N PRO A 14 -0.97 23.32 -31.85
CA PRO A 14 -0.54 22.50 -32.99
C PRO A 14 0.86 21.86 -32.82
N GLU A 15 1.69 22.40 -31.93
CA GLU A 15 3.03 21.90 -31.62
C GLU A 15 3.01 20.72 -30.62
N GLY A 16 1.88 20.50 -29.93
CA GLY A 16 1.71 19.42 -28.97
C GLY A 16 1.05 19.86 -27.67
N VAL A 17 1.15 19.02 -26.65
CA VAL A 17 0.66 19.32 -25.30
C VAL A 17 1.75 20.06 -24.53
N ALA A 18 1.43 21.25 -24.02
CA ALA A 18 2.34 22.01 -23.18
C ALA A 18 2.78 21.17 -21.95
N PRO A 19 4.08 21.18 -21.59
CA PRO A 19 4.57 20.40 -20.46
C PRO A 19 3.89 20.83 -19.16
N ARG A 20 3.67 19.87 -18.26
CA ARG A 20 3.15 20.14 -16.92
C ARG A 20 4.24 20.83 -16.09
N ALA A 21 3.93 21.94 -15.44
CA ALA A 21 4.86 22.53 -14.47
C ALA A 21 4.94 21.65 -13.21
N SER A 22 6.14 21.45 -12.65
CA SER A 22 6.35 20.55 -11.50
C SER A 22 5.50 20.91 -10.29
N ARG A 23 5.23 22.22 -10.08
CA ARG A 23 4.37 22.73 -9.00
C ARG A 23 2.90 22.30 -9.12
N ASP A 24 2.45 21.94 -10.32
CA ASP A 24 1.06 21.60 -10.59
C ASP A 24 0.77 20.09 -10.45
N LEU A 25 1.79 19.27 -10.15
CA LEU A 25 1.65 17.81 -10.13
C LEU A 25 0.67 17.34 -9.04
N LEU A 26 0.82 17.81 -7.81
CA LEU A 26 -0.09 17.45 -6.71
C LEU A 26 -1.52 17.91 -6.99
N ARG A 27 -1.68 19.13 -7.53
CA ARG A 27 -3.00 19.66 -7.88
C ARG A 27 -3.64 18.88 -9.03
N ALA A 28 -2.87 18.47 -10.04
CA ALA A 28 -3.33 17.63 -11.13
C ALA A 28 -3.81 16.25 -10.64
N ILE A 29 -3.15 15.67 -9.62
CA ILE A 29 -3.59 14.40 -9.01
C ILE A 29 -4.89 14.59 -8.23
N VAL A 30 -5.00 15.66 -7.43
CA VAL A 30 -6.15 15.87 -6.53
C VAL A 30 -7.38 16.40 -7.27
N CYS A 31 -7.21 17.38 -8.15
CA CYS A 31 -8.31 18.09 -8.83
C CYS A 31 -8.50 17.67 -10.29
N GLY A 32 -7.63 16.81 -10.82
CA GLY A 32 -7.62 16.40 -12.21
C GLY A 32 -6.94 17.40 -13.15
N GLU A 33 -6.82 16.98 -14.40
CA GLU A 33 -6.30 17.80 -15.51
C GLU A 33 -7.41 18.09 -16.50
N ARG A 34 -7.44 19.33 -16.99
CA ARG A 34 -8.29 19.75 -18.09
C ARG A 34 -7.41 20.21 -19.24
N TYR A 35 -7.65 19.65 -20.41
CA TYR A 35 -6.91 19.96 -21.62
C TYR A 35 -7.63 21.08 -22.36
N VAL A 36 -7.01 22.25 -22.40
CA VAL A 36 -7.54 23.41 -23.13
C VAL A 36 -7.03 23.32 -24.57
N VAL A 37 -7.92 23.04 -25.52
CA VAL A 37 -7.55 22.87 -26.93
C VAL A 37 -7.59 24.22 -27.63
N SER A 38 -6.46 24.59 -28.22
CA SER A 38 -6.28 25.82 -28.98
C SER A 38 -7.34 25.97 -30.08
N ARG A 39 -7.81 27.20 -30.29
CA ARG A 39 -8.78 27.53 -31.35
C ARG A 39 -8.34 27.05 -32.74
N SER A 40 -7.04 27.00 -33.00
CA SER A 40 -6.46 26.56 -34.27
C SER A 40 -6.73 25.08 -34.61
N LEU A 41 -7.01 24.26 -33.59
CA LEU A 41 -7.32 22.83 -33.73
C LEU A 41 -8.83 22.56 -33.71
N LEU A 42 -9.65 23.61 -33.62
CA LEU A 42 -11.09 23.52 -33.49
C LEU A 42 -11.79 23.94 -34.78
N HIS A 43 -12.85 23.22 -35.12
CA HIS A 43 -13.85 23.67 -36.08
C HIS A 43 -15.09 24.15 -35.32
N PHE A 44 -15.51 25.38 -35.58
CA PHE A 44 -16.70 25.97 -34.97
C PHE A 44 -17.87 25.88 -35.93
N GLU A 45 -19.01 25.44 -35.42
CA GLU A 45 -20.28 25.47 -36.14
C GLU A 45 -21.40 25.94 -35.21
N ARG A 46 -22.42 26.55 -35.82
CA ARG A 46 -23.65 26.94 -35.15
C ARG A 46 -24.81 26.15 -35.72
N ILE A 47 -25.51 25.42 -34.87
CA ILE A 47 -26.69 24.62 -35.24
C ILE A 47 -27.93 25.32 -34.67
N GLU A 48 -28.94 25.54 -35.50
CA GLU A 48 -30.22 26.08 -35.02
C GLU A 48 -30.88 25.11 -34.05
N ARG A 49 -31.33 25.63 -32.90
CA ARG A 49 -31.98 24.81 -31.89
C ARG A 49 -33.45 24.62 -32.28
N PRO A 50 -33.96 23.38 -32.33
CA PRO A 50 -35.40 23.15 -32.47
C PRO A 50 -36.18 23.90 -31.38
N ALA A 51 -37.34 24.45 -31.76
CA ALA A 51 -38.22 25.11 -30.80
C ALA A 51 -38.72 24.10 -29.74
N GLY A 52 -38.79 24.52 -28.48
CA GLY A 52 -39.25 23.70 -27.36
C GLY A 52 -38.26 23.58 -26.20
N GLU A 53 -38.62 22.78 -25.21
CA GLU A 53 -37.78 22.46 -24.06
C GLU A 53 -36.60 21.58 -24.46
N LEU A 54 -35.49 21.74 -23.75
CA LEU A 54 -34.21 21.11 -24.09
C LEU A 54 -34.14 19.68 -23.55
N ASP A 55 -34.86 18.77 -24.22
CA ASP A 55 -34.93 17.36 -23.86
C ASP A 55 -33.72 16.54 -24.35
N GLN A 56 -33.64 15.27 -23.93
CA GLN A 56 -32.54 14.38 -24.32
C GLN A 56 -32.55 14.05 -25.82
N ARG A 57 -33.73 14.08 -26.47
CA ARG A 57 -33.86 13.79 -27.91
C ARG A 57 -33.24 14.90 -28.74
N ILE A 58 -33.53 16.16 -28.41
CA ILE A 58 -32.93 17.34 -29.05
C ILE A 58 -31.41 17.33 -28.81
N ARG A 59 -30.94 17.03 -27.59
CA ARG A 59 -29.50 16.92 -27.30
C ARG A 59 -28.82 15.87 -28.19
N ASN A 60 -29.43 14.70 -28.33
CA ASN A 60 -28.89 13.61 -29.16
C ASN A 60 -28.93 13.97 -30.66
N ALA A 61 -30.00 14.60 -31.14
CA ALA A 61 -30.14 15.03 -32.52
C ALA A 61 -29.09 16.08 -32.91
N VAL A 62 -28.89 17.11 -32.08
CA VAL A 62 -27.84 18.13 -32.29
C VAL A 62 -26.46 17.50 -32.24
N LYS A 63 -26.20 16.58 -31.30
CA LYS A 63 -24.93 15.85 -31.23
C LYS A 63 -24.67 15.03 -32.51
N LEU A 64 -25.69 14.36 -33.05
CA LEU A 64 -25.56 13.61 -34.30
C LEU A 64 -25.32 14.54 -35.50
N ALA A 65 -26.06 15.65 -35.58
CA ALA A 65 -25.88 16.66 -36.62
C ALA A 65 -24.46 17.25 -36.58
N ALA A 66 -23.98 17.63 -35.40
CA ALA A 66 -22.63 18.11 -35.16
C ALA A 66 -21.56 17.10 -35.62
N ARG A 67 -21.73 15.80 -35.31
CA ARG A 67 -20.80 14.76 -35.78
C ARG A 67 -20.79 14.61 -37.30
N THR A 68 -21.95 14.69 -37.93
CA THR A 68 -22.10 14.50 -39.38
C THR A 68 -21.50 15.67 -40.17
N ARG A 69 -21.52 16.88 -39.59
CA ARG A 69 -21.00 18.10 -40.22
C ARG A 69 -19.54 18.39 -39.88
N ALA A 70 -19.01 17.80 -38.82
CA ALA A 70 -17.62 17.96 -38.45
C ALA A 70 -16.70 17.44 -39.58
N PRO A 71 -15.62 18.17 -39.93
CA PRO A 71 -14.72 17.79 -41.02
C PRO A 71 -13.72 16.69 -40.63
N TYR A 72 -14.06 15.84 -39.64
CA TYR A 72 -13.15 14.86 -39.04
C TYR A 72 -13.79 13.47 -39.03
N ASN A 73 -12.99 12.42 -39.21
CA ASN A 73 -13.46 11.04 -39.18
C ASN A 73 -13.93 10.63 -37.77
N ASN A 74 -13.18 11.03 -36.74
CA ASN A 74 -13.51 10.77 -35.34
C ASN A 74 -13.63 12.10 -34.55
N PRO A 75 -14.76 12.80 -34.66
CA PRO A 75 -14.91 14.12 -34.06
C PRO A 75 -15.19 14.05 -32.55
N GLY A 76 -14.38 14.75 -31.77
CA GLY A 76 -14.71 15.15 -30.41
C GLY A 76 -15.54 16.43 -30.46
N LEU A 77 -16.49 16.58 -29.54
CA LEU A 77 -17.46 17.67 -29.55
C LEU A 77 -17.59 18.28 -28.17
N ASP A 78 -17.65 19.61 -28.13
CA ASP A 78 -18.17 20.38 -27.00
C ASP A 78 -19.34 21.24 -27.49
N ILE A 79 -20.49 21.13 -26.82
CA ILE A 79 -21.75 21.75 -27.25
C ILE A 79 -22.24 22.68 -26.16
N HIS A 80 -22.21 23.98 -26.43
CA HIS A 80 -22.77 25.00 -25.56
C HIS A 80 -24.16 25.42 -26.05
N TRP A 81 -25.14 25.36 -25.17
CA TRP A 81 -26.53 25.65 -25.51
C TRP A 81 -26.87 27.12 -25.25
N SER A 82 -27.37 27.78 -26.28
CA SER A 82 -27.92 29.14 -26.24
C SER A 82 -29.45 29.08 -26.28
N THR A 83 -30.09 30.26 -26.22
CA THR A 83 -31.55 30.38 -26.35
C THR A 83 -32.02 29.90 -27.72
N ARG A 84 -31.30 30.24 -28.79
CA ARG A 84 -31.72 29.98 -30.18
C ARG A 84 -30.83 28.97 -30.92
N HIS A 85 -29.60 28.76 -30.47
CA HIS A 85 -28.62 27.95 -31.19
C HIS A 85 -27.87 27.02 -30.24
N ALA A 86 -27.34 25.94 -30.79
CA ALA A 86 -26.27 25.15 -30.19
C ALA A 86 -24.95 25.57 -30.85
N LEU A 87 -24.01 26.02 -30.02
CA LEU A 87 -22.65 26.35 -30.42
C LEU A 87 -21.81 25.09 -30.29
N VAL A 88 -21.20 24.67 -31.39
CA VAL A 88 -20.48 23.41 -31.46
C VAL A 88 -19.02 23.70 -31.78
N TRP A 89 -18.13 23.23 -30.90
CA TRP A 89 -16.71 23.12 -31.21
C TRP A 89 -16.38 21.65 -31.43
N SER A 90 -15.81 21.35 -32.59
CA SER A 90 -15.39 20.01 -32.97
C SER A 90 -13.88 19.94 -33.17
N TRP A 91 -13.29 18.80 -32.88
CA TRP A 91 -11.86 18.53 -33.08
C TRP A 91 -11.64 17.08 -33.51
N ASP A 92 -10.50 16.81 -34.12
CA ASP A 92 -10.08 15.45 -34.48
C ASP A 92 -9.50 14.74 -33.24
N GLN A 93 -10.21 13.74 -32.71
CA GLN A 93 -9.73 12.98 -31.55
C GLN A 93 -8.46 12.19 -31.84
N ASP A 94 -8.34 11.63 -33.04
CA ASP A 94 -7.21 10.78 -33.41
C ASP A 94 -5.95 11.62 -33.49
N ARG A 95 -6.06 12.82 -34.08
CA ARG A 95 -4.98 13.80 -34.10
C ARG A 95 -4.57 14.23 -32.70
N LEU A 96 -5.51 14.53 -31.80
CA LEU A 96 -5.17 14.89 -30.42
C LEU A 96 -4.48 13.75 -29.66
N GLN A 97 -4.88 12.50 -29.90
CA GLN A 97 -4.22 11.33 -29.31
C GLN A 97 -2.79 11.16 -29.81
N GLN A 98 -2.55 11.36 -31.11
CA GLN A 98 -1.20 11.36 -31.69
C GLN A 98 -0.29 12.45 -31.07
N MET A 99 -0.88 13.56 -30.64
CA MET A 99 -0.18 14.65 -29.94
C MET A 99 0.06 14.35 -28.45
N GLY A 100 -0.39 13.20 -27.95
CA GLY A 100 -0.17 12.73 -26.59
C GLY A 100 -1.33 12.94 -25.62
N LEU A 101 -2.54 13.31 -26.09
CA LEU A 101 -3.72 13.31 -25.22
C LEU A 101 -4.18 11.87 -24.95
N LYS A 102 -4.51 11.58 -23.70
CA LYS A 102 -5.09 10.30 -23.32
C LYS A 102 -6.54 10.20 -23.83
N PRO A 103 -7.00 9.01 -24.26
CA PRO A 103 -8.41 8.76 -24.52
C PRO A 103 -9.26 9.11 -23.29
N GLY A 104 -10.39 9.79 -23.51
CA GLY A 104 -11.28 10.21 -22.42
C GLY A 104 -10.77 11.39 -21.58
N ALA A 105 -9.69 12.06 -21.98
CA ALA A 105 -9.23 13.28 -21.33
C ALA A 105 -10.34 14.35 -21.27
N TRP A 106 -10.39 15.10 -20.16
CA TRP A 106 -11.31 16.22 -20.03
C TRP A 106 -10.85 17.36 -20.92
N ILE A 107 -11.51 17.53 -22.07
CA ILE A 107 -11.18 18.56 -23.06
C ILE A 107 -12.11 19.76 -22.90
N ARG A 108 -11.56 20.96 -23.04
CA ARG A 108 -12.31 22.21 -23.13
C ARG A 108 -11.76 23.08 -24.28
N PRO A 109 -12.63 23.61 -25.16
CA PRO A 109 -12.24 24.60 -26.14
C PRO A 109 -11.63 25.85 -25.48
N GLU A 110 -10.50 26.34 -25.98
CA GLU A 110 -9.92 27.64 -25.57
C GLU A 110 -10.95 28.79 -25.63
N PRO A 111 -11.82 28.91 -26.65
CA PRO A 111 -12.78 30.00 -26.72
C PRO A 111 -13.81 29.99 -25.58
N MET A 112 -14.08 28.81 -25.00
CA MET A 112 -14.98 28.61 -23.86
C MET A 112 -14.36 28.95 -22.50
N MET A 113 -13.09 29.37 -22.47
CA MET A 113 -12.43 29.87 -21.26
C MET A 113 -12.79 31.32 -20.95
N THR A 114 -13.46 32.01 -21.86
CA THR A 114 -13.92 33.39 -21.67
C THR A 114 -15.44 33.44 -21.78
N ALA A 115 -16.08 34.11 -20.81
CA ALA A 115 -17.51 34.33 -20.85
C ALA A 115 -17.89 35.36 -21.93
N TYR A 116 -18.49 34.91 -23.02
CA TYR A 116 -19.08 35.81 -24.04
C TYR A 116 -20.27 36.63 -23.51
N ARG A 117 -20.92 36.17 -22.43
CA ARG A 117 -22.18 36.77 -21.93
C ARG A 117 -22.03 38.18 -21.39
N ASP A 118 -20.83 38.58 -21.00
CA ASP A 118 -20.56 39.90 -20.43
C ASP A 118 -20.13 40.92 -21.50
N LEU A 119 -20.07 40.52 -22.78
CA LEU A 119 -19.68 41.38 -23.88
C LEU A 119 -20.90 42.01 -24.53
N GLU A 120 -20.73 43.24 -25.01
CA GLU A 120 -21.75 43.96 -25.76
C GLU A 120 -22.01 43.28 -27.11
N ASP A 121 -23.22 43.47 -27.66
CA ASP A 121 -23.54 43.01 -29.00
C ASP A 121 -22.65 43.71 -30.03
N GLY A 122 -22.15 42.95 -31.00
CA GLY A 122 -21.25 43.47 -32.03
C GLY A 122 -20.14 42.51 -32.42
N PHE A 123 -19.23 43.01 -33.25
CA PHE A 123 -18.02 42.31 -33.64
C PHE A 123 -16.91 42.55 -32.62
N HIS A 124 -16.24 41.47 -32.23
CA HIS A 124 -15.11 41.48 -31.31
C HIS A 124 -13.94 40.73 -31.94
N LEU A 125 -12.72 41.26 -31.74
CA LEU A 125 -11.48 40.60 -32.12
C LEU A 125 -10.68 40.29 -30.85
N ARG A 126 -10.40 39.02 -30.65
CA ARG A 126 -9.61 38.53 -29.51
C ARG A 126 -8.30 37.94 -30.00
N GLN A 127 -7.21 38.36 -29.36
CA GLN A 127 -5.92 37.69 -29.52
C GLN A 127 -5.91 36.42 -28.66
N LEU A 128 -5.55 35.31 -29.28
CA LEU A 128 -5.34 34.01 -28.66
C LEU A 128 -3.85 33.66 -28.73
N ARG A 129 -3.44 32.56 -28.11
CA ARG A 129 -2.03 32.16 -28.13
C ARG A 129 -1.52 31.86 -29.53
N ASP A 130 -2.35 31.18 -30.34
CA ASP A 130 -1.94 30.67 -31.66
C ASP A 130 -2.46 31.52 -32.83
N GLY A 131 -3.06 32.69 -32.55
CA GLY A 131 -3.61 33.57 -33.58
C GLY A 131 -4.68 34.51 -33.06
N TYR A 132 -5.65 34.84 -33.91
CA TYR A 132 -6.73 35.77 -33.62
C TYR A 132 -8.07 35.12 -33.89
N GLU A 133 -9.04 35.38 -33.02
CA GLU A 133 -10.43 34.96 -33.22
C GLU A 133 -11.31 36.19 -33.32
N GLY A 134 -11.99 36.32 -34.45
CA GLY A 134 -13.08 37.26 -34.63
C GLY A 134 -14.39 36.56 -34.34
N PHE A 135 -15.23 37.19 -33.55
CA PHE A 135 -16.54 36.66 -33.24
C PHE A 135 -17.59 37.76 -33.18
N VAL A 136 -18.83 37.37 -33.42
CA VAL A 136 -19.97 38.29 -33.44
C VAL A 136 -20.98 37.84 -32.41
N ILE A 137 -21.34 38.74 -31.51
CA ILE A 137 -22.38 38.55 -30.50
C ILE A 137 -23.61 39.36 -30.90
N GLN A 138 -24.79 38.76 -30.79
CA GLN A 138 -26.06 39.43 -31.02
C GLN A 138 -27.12 38.89 -30.07
N ASN A 139 -27.81 39.78 -29.37
CA ASN A 139 -28.74 39.45 -28.29
C ASN A 139 -28.09 38.52 -27.24
N GLN A 140 -26.83 38.79 -26.86
CA GLN A 140 -26.04 37.97 -25.93
C GLN A 140 -25.73 36.53 -26.40
N ASP A 141 -26.01 36.19 -27.66
CA ASP A 141 -25.71 34.89 -28.27
C ASP A 141 -24.54 35.01 -29.28
N LEU A 142 -23.65 34.03 -29.28
CA LEU A 142 -22.57 33.93 -30.28
C LEU A 142 -23.15 33.54 -31.64
N VAL A 143 -23.10 34.46 -32.61
CA VAL A 143 -23.64 34.24 -33.96
C VAL A 143 -22.61 33.58 -34.88
N ALA A 144 -21.37 34.05 -34.82
CA ALA A 144 -20.29 33.59 -35.68
C ALA A 144 -18.95 33.63 -34.94
N SER A 145 -18.05 32.71 -35.30
CA SER A 145 -16.64 32.70 -34.87
C SER A 145 -15.78 32.27 -36.04
N ARG A 146 -14.72 33.04 -36.30
CA ARG A 146 -13.70 32.75 -37.31
C ARG A 146 -12.32 32.91 -36.70
N PHE A 147 -11.44 31.98 -37.04
CA PHE A 147 -10.05 31.97 -36.60
C PHE A 147 -9.11 32.36 -37.73
N TRP A 148 -8.10 33.16 -37.42
CA TRP A 148 -6.97 33.48 -38.29
C TRP A 148 -5.67 33.17 -37.56
N ARG A 149 -4.73 32.52 -38.26
CA ARG A 149 -3.41 32.18 -37.71
C ARG A 149 -2.53 33.42 -37.47
N HIS A 150 -2.76 34.46 -38.24
CA HIS A 150 -2.06 35.75 -38.16
C HIS A 150 -3.08 36.86 -37.95
N GLU A 151 -2.62 38.05 -37.60
CA GLU A 151 -3.49 39.21 -37.46
C GLU A 151 -4.26 39.44 -38.77
N PRO A 152 -5.61 39.42 -38.75
CA PRO A 152 -6.40 39.57 -39.95
C PRO A 152 -6.24 40.97 -40.54
N SER A 153 -6.17 41.06 -41.86
CA SER A 153 -6.19 42.35 -42.54
C SER A 153 -7.54 43.05 -42.36
N VAL A 154 -7.60 44.36 -42.58
CA VAL A 154 -8.88 45.11 -42.55
C VAL A 154 -9.89 44.50 -43.53
N LEU A 155 -9.43 44.05 -44.70
CA LEU A 155 -10.28 43.39 -45.69
C LEU A 155 -10.85 42.06 -45.18
N ASP A 156 -10.05 41.25 -44.48
CA ASP A 156 -10.52 39.99 -43.88
C ASP A 156 -11.62 40.22 -42.84
N LEU A 157 -11.43 41.27 -42.03
CA LEU A 157 -12.39 41.69 -41.02
C LEU A 157 -13.70 42.16 -41.67
N GLU A 158 -13.63 43.02 -42.69
CA GLU A 158 -14.81 43.50 -43.42
C GLU A 158 -15.55 42.34 -44.11
N MET A 159 -14.83 41.42 -44.77
CA MET A 159 -15.44 40.25 -45.40
C MET A 159 -16.15 39.37 -44.37
N PHE A 160 -15.55 39.17 -43.20
CA PHE A 160 -16.17 38.41 -42.13
C PHE A 160 -17.42 39.11 -41.57
N GLN A 161 -17.35 40.42 -41.28
CA GLN A 161 -18.51 41.19 -40.80
C GLN A 161 -19.67 41.18 -41.82
N ARG A 162 -19.36 41.38 -43.11
CA ARG A 162 -20.36 41.28 -44.19
C ARG A 162 -20.99 39.89 -44.27
N SER A 163 -20.19 38.83 -44.11
CA SER A 163 -20.72 37.45 -44.10
C SER A 163 -21.68 37.17 -42.94
N CYS A 164 -21.53 37.89 -41.82
CA CYS A 164 -22.38 37.77 -40.65
C CYS A 164 -23.65 38.63 -40.73
N ARG A 165 -23.83 39.44 -41.78
CA ARG A 165 -24.95 40.38 -41.97
C ARG A 165 -25.13 41.37 -40.80
N THR A 166 -24.05 41.71 -40.11
CA THR A 166 -24.09 42.71 -39.04
C THR A 166 -23.93 44.10 -39.64
N THR A 167 -25.04 44.84 -39.70
CA THR A 167 -25.07 46.27 -40.03
C THR A 167 -24.89 47.08 -38.75
N HIS A 168 -23.65 47.31 -38.33
CA HIS A 168 -23.35 48.34 -37.33
C HIS A 168 -22.01 49.00 -37.63
N ASP A 169 -22.06 50.32 -37.77
CA ASP A 169 -20.99 51.21 -38.26
C ASP A 169 -19.96 51.56 -37.18
N ASP A 170 -20.19 51.16 -35.91
CA ASP A 170 -19.31 51.43 -34.77
C ASP A 170 -18.91 50.13 -34.05
N ALA A 171 -18.29 49.20 -34.78
CA ALA A 171 -17.64 48.05 -34.15
C ALA A 171 -16.36 48.52 -33.44
N SER A 172 -16.50 48.93 -32.18
CA SER A 172 -15.40 49.17 -31.25
C SER A 172 -14.40 48.01 -31.35
N ARG A 173 -13.22 48.25 -31.95
CA ARG A 173 -12.09 47.30 -31.98
C ARG A 173 -11.50 47.19 -30.57
N GLN A 174 -12.26 46.66 -29.62
CA GLN A 174 -11.72 46.34 -28.30
C GLN A 174 -10.97 45.02 -28.43
N SER A 175 -9.64 45.10 -28.48
CA SER A 175 -8.80 43.92 -28.31
C SER A 175 -8.97 43.44 -26.87
N LEU A 176 -9.75 42.38 -26.70
CA LEU A 176 -9.93 41.77 -25.40
C LEU A 176 -8.66 40.98 -25.07
N ASP A 177 -7.89 41.45 -24.09
CA ASP A 177 -6.78 40.69 -23.53
C ASP A 177 -7.34 39.53 -22.70
N SER A 178 -7.10 38.30 -23.18
CA SER A 178 -7.54 37.04 -22.57
C SER A 178 -7.18 36.91 -21.08
N LEU A 179 -6.09 37.53 -20.62
CA LEU A 179 -5.67 37.50 -19.22
C LEU A 179 -6.56 38.38 -18.32
N SER A 180 -7.09 39.49 -18.84
CA SER A 180 -7.95 40.40 -18.06
C SER A 180 -9.31 39.77 -17.72
N LEU A 181 -9.84 38.94 -18.62
CA LEU A 181 -11.16 38.30 -18.48
C LEU A 181 -11.13 37.13 -17.47
N LEU A 182 -10.05 36.36 -17.45
CA LEU A 182 -9.84 35.31 -16.44
C LEU A 182 -9.79 35.89 -15.01
N ARG A 183 -9.26 37.11 -14.86
CA ARG A 183 -9.18 37.82 -13.57
C ARG A 183 -10.57 38.27 -13.09
N ALA A 184 -11.39 38.83 -13.97
CA ALA A 184 -12.75 39.27 -13.64
C ALA A 184 -13.65 38.10 -13.19
N GLU A 185 -13.46 36.91 -13.80
CA GLU A 185 -14.24 35.73 -13.44
C GLU A 185 -13.81 35.10 -12.10
N THR A 186 -12.53 35.26 -11.71
CA THR A 186 -12.05 34.87 -10.36
C THR A 186 -12.66 35.75 -9.27
N GLU A 187 -12.83 37.04 -9.52
CA GLU A 187 -13.39 37.99 -8.56
C GLU A 187 -14.90 37.78 -8.35
N LYS A 188 -15.66 37.51 -9.43
CA LYS A 188 -17.11 37.19 -9.33
C LYS A 188 -17.39 35.88 -8.57
N TRP A 189 -16.49 34.89 -8.62
CA TRP A 189 -16.66 33.64 -7.86
C TRP A 189 -16.22 33.77 -6.41
N ALA A 190 -15.20 34.58 -6.13
CA ALA A 190 -14.74 34.85 -4.78
C ALA A 190 -15.83 35.55 -3.94
N SER A 191 -16.64 36.42 -4.55
CA SER A 191 -17.71 37.14 -3.86
C SER A 191 -18.97 36.30 -3.56
N ARG A 192 -19.10 35.10 -4.15
CA ARG A 192 -20.22 34.18 -3.89
C ARG A 192 -19.98 33.19 -2.75
N LEU A 193 -18.75 33.07 -2.27
CA LEU A 193 -18.42 32.19 -1.15
C LEU A 193 -18.69 32.91 0.17
N THR A 194 -19.82 32.58 0.78
CA THR A 194 -20.13 33.02 2.15
C THR A 194 -19.05 32.52 3.13
N PRO A 195 -18.68 33.28 4.18
CA PRO A 195 -17.65 32.90 5.14
C PRO A 195 -17.93 31.55 5.82
N LEU A 196 -19.21 31.16 5.91
CA LEU A 196 -19.66 29.87 6.44
C LEU A 196 -19.21 28.68 5.58
N GLN A 197 -19.17 28.82 4.24
CA GLN A 197 -18.68 27.74 3.37
C GLN A 197 -17.16 27.56 3.49
N ILE A 198 -16.43 28.66 3.72
CA ILE A 198 -14.98 28.63 3.91
C ILE A 198 -14.63 27.93 5.23
N SER A 199 -15.36 28.20 6.31
CA SER A 199 -15.15 27.51 7.59
C SER A 199 -15.48 26.02 7.52
N LEU A 200 -16.52 25.64 6.78
CA LEU A 200 -16.92 24.24 6.59
C LEU A 200 -15.88 23.45 5.79
N ILE A 201 -15.33 24.05 4.73
CA ILE A 201 -14.21 23.47 3.97
C ILE A 201 -12.97 23.35 4.85
N GLY A 202 -12.64 24.40 5.62
CA GLY A 202 -11.52 24.37 6.57
C GLY A 202 -11.65 23.24 7.60
N LEU A 203 -12.85 23.08 8.16
CA LEU A 203 -13.16 22.03 9.14
C LEU A 203 -13.07 20.63 8.51
N LEU A 204 -13.47 20.47 7.25
CA LEU A 204 -13.36 19.19 6.57
C LEU A 204 -11.90 18.83 6.25
N VAL A 205 -11.12 19.80 5.77
CA VAL A 205 -9.71 19.60 5.41
C VAL A 205 -8.84 19.32 6.64
N LEU A 206 -9.12 19.94 7.79
CA LEU A 206 -8.39 19.68 9.05
C LEU A 206 -8.98 18.52 9.86
N GLY A 207 -10.30 18.33 9.81
CA GLY A 207 -11.01 17.34 10.62
C GLY A 207 -10.78 15.91 10.16
N VAL A 208 -10.76 15.66 8.84
CA VAL A 208 -10.55 14.30 8.30
C VAL A 208 -9.17 13.72 8.68
N PRO A 209 -8.04 14.46 8.54
CA PRO A 209 -6.74 13.98 8.99
C PRO A 209 -6.67 13.71 10.49
N LEU A 210 -7.27 14.57 11.32
CA LEU A 210 -7.28 14.41 12.77
C LEU A 210 -8.08 13.17 13.21
N LEU A 211 -9.25 12.94 12.60
CA LEU A 211 -10.04 11.74 12.86
C LEU A 211 -9.31 10.47 12.42
N TYR A 212 -8.59 10.52 11.30
CA TYR A 212 -7.77 9.40 10.83
C TYR A 212 -6.62 9.08 11.82
N GLN A 213 -5.90 10.10 12.28
CA GLN A 213 -4.84 9.96 13.29
C GLN A 213 -5.39 9.40 14.62
N ALA A 214 -6.54 9.89 15.08
CA ALA A 214 -7.20 9.38 16.27
C ALA A 214 -7.59 7.89 16.12
N GLY A 215 -8.07 7.48 14.95
CA GLY A 215 -8.38 6.08 14.65
C GLY A 215 -7.16 5.16 14.70
N ILE A 216 -6.02 5.59 14.16
CA ILE A 216 -4.76 4.86 14.25
C ILE A 216 -4.33 4.71 15.72
N TYR A 217 -4.40 5.79 16.49
CA TYR A 217 -4.02 5.76 17.91
C TYR A 217 -4.90 4.81 18.73
N LEU A 218 -6.20 4.78 18.45
CA LEU A 218 -7.13 3.87 19.10
C LEU A 218 -6.79 2.41 18.77
N ARG A 219 -6.53 2.10 17.50
CA ARG A 219 -6.14 0.76 17.06
C ARG A 219 -4.84 0.30 17.72
N LEU A 220 -3.81 1.15 17.75
CA LEU A 220 -2.52 0.83 18.38
C LEU A 220 -2.68 0.53 19.88
N ASN A 221 -3.53 1.28 20.59
CA ASN A 221 -3.79 1.01 22.00
C ASN A 221 -4.49 -0.34 22.22
N LEU A 222 -5.41 -0.72 21.33
CA LEU A 222 -6.08 -2.03 21.39
C LEU A 222 -5.08 -3.17 21.13
N GLU A 223 -4.21 -3.02 20.13
CA GLU A 223 -3.14 -4.00 19.85
C GLU A 223 -2.16 -4.11 21.03
N LEU A 224 -1.75 -2.99 21.63
CA LEU A 224 -0.91 -2.96 22.84
C LEU A 224 -1.55 -3.66 24.04
N GLN A 225 -2.87 -3.51 24.23
CA GLN A 225 -3.59 -4.20 25.29
C GLN A 225 -3.61 -5.72 25.06
N GLY A 226 -3.82 -6.16 23.82
CA GLY A 226 -3.73 -7.57 23.45
C GLY A 226 -2.35 -8.17 23.74
N SER A 227 -1.28 -7.52 23.27
CA SER A 227 0.09 -8.01 23.51
C SER A 227 0.49 -8.01 24.99
N ARG A 228 -0.03 -7.07 25.79
CA ARG A 228 0.20 -7.10 27.25
C ARG A 228 -0.46 -8.30 27.91
N GLN A 229 -1.67 -8.68 27.47
CA GLN A 229 -2.35 -9.86 27.97
C GLN A 229 -1.59 -11.15 27.62
N GLU A 230 -1.08 -11.25 26.40
CA GLU A 230 -0.23 -12.37 25.97
C GLU A 230 1.05 -12.46 26.81
N LEU A 231 1.74 -11.33 27.02
CA LEU A 231 2.93 -11.29 27.87
C LEU A 231 2.63 -11.73 29.31
N THR A 232 1.50 -11.30 29.89
CA THR A 232 1.11 -11.74 31.24
C THR A 232 0.81 -13.22 31.29
N ALA A 233 0.19 -13.79 30.25
CA ALA A 233 -0.07 -15.22 30.17
C ALA A 233 1.23 -16.03 30.09
N VAL A 234 2.19 -15.61 29.25
CA VAL A 234 3.51 -16.25 29.14
C VAL A 234 4.30 -16.13 30.44
N VAL A 235 4.26 -14.97 31.11
CA VAL A 235 4.91 -14.80 32.41
C VAL A 235 4.29 -15.73 33.44
N GLN A 236 2.96 -15.86 33.46
CA GLN A 236 2.28 -16.75 34.39
C GLN A 236 2.58 -18.23 34.10
N GLU A 237 2.66 -18.64 32.83
CA GLU A 237 3.10 -19.98 32.44
C GLU A 237 4.53 -20.24 32.88
N SER A 238 5.45 -19.30 32.64
CA SER A 238 6.85 -19.43 33.05
C SER A 238 7.00 -19.51 34.58
N ALA A 239 6.17 -18.79 35.35
CA ALA A 239 6.17 -18.88 36.81
C ALA A 239 5.87 -20.31 37.30
N THR A 240 4.93 -21.02 36.65
CA THR A 240 4.64 -22.43 37.01
C THR A 240 5.82 -23.36 36.71
N GLN A 241 6.57 -23.11 35.64
CA GLN A 241 7.78 -23.87 35.30
C GLN A 241 8.91 -23.61 36.30
N PHE A 242 9.09 -22.35 36.72
CA PHE A 242 10.06 -22.00 37.76
C PHE A 242 9.72 -22.63 39.11
N GLU A 243 8.44 -22.68 39.47
CA GLU A 243 7.98 -23.35 40.69
C GLU A 243 8.28 -24.86 40.63
N ALA A 244 8.00 -25.52 39.51
CA ALA A 244 8.32 -26.93 39.31
C ALA A 244 9.83 -27.22 39.40
N LEU A 245 10.68 -26.37 38.80
CA LEU A 245 12.14 -26.49 38.93
C LEU A 245 12.61 -26.34 40.37
N ARG A 246 12.02 -25.40 41.12
CA ARG A 246 12.35 -25.20 42.53
C ARG A 246 11.96 -26.41 43.39
N THR A 247 10.79 -27.01 43.12
CA THR A 247 10.38 -28.25 43.78
C THR A 247 11.33 -29.40 43.45
N TYR A 248 11.76 -29.53 42.19
CA TYR A 248 12.72 -30.55 41.79
C TYR A 248 14.07 -30.39 42.50
N GLN A 249 14.60 -29.16 42.57
CA GLN A 249 15.84 -28.87 43.30
C GLN A 249 15.73 -29.18 44.79
N ASN A 250 14.61 -28.83 45.43
CA ASN A 250 14.37 -29.16 46.83
C ASN A 250 14.30 -30.67 47.07
N ASN A 251 13.65 -31.42 46.17
CA ASN A 251 13.57 -32.87 46.25
C ASN A 251 14.95 -33.52 46.06
N LEU A 252 15.78 -32.99 45.15
CA LEU A 252 17.17 -33.44 44.98
C LEU A 252 17.98 -33.21 46.25
N ALA A 253 17.92 -32.01 46.84
CA ALA A 253 18.62 -31.71 48.08
C ALA A 253 18.18 -32.62 49.24
N GLN A 254 16.88 -32.94 49.33
CA GLN A 254 16.38 -33.92 50.32
C GLN A 254 16.91 -35.33 50.05
N LEU A 255 16.99 -35.77 48.79
CA LEU A 255 17.55 -37.07 48.44
C LEU A 255 19.04 -37.17 48.76
N GLU A 256 19.80 -36.09 48.54
CA GLU A 256 21.21 -36.00 48.96
C GLU A 256 21.34 -36.11 50.48
N GLU A 257 20.51 -35.39 51.25
CA GLU A 257 20.48 -35.49 52.72
C GLU A 257 20.14 -36.91 53.21
N TYR A 258 19.20 -37.61 52.57
CA TYR A 258 18.92 -39.02 52.89
C TYR A 258 20.06 -39.95 52.52
N SER A 259 20.78 -39.66 51.43
CA SER A 259 21.93 -40.48 50.99
C SER A 259 23.10 -40.39 51.97
N ASP A 260 23.38 -39.19 52.50
CA ASP A 260 24.41 -38.96 53.51
C ASP A 260 24.08 -39.65 54.84
N VAL A 261 22.80 -39.63 55.27
CA VAL A 261 22.38 -40.27 56.53
C VAL A 261 22.38 -41.80 56.44
N LEU A 262 22.08 -42.36 55.27
CA LEU A 262 22.00 -43.82 55.10
C LEU A 262 23.35 -44.47 54.74
N ASN A 263 24.39 -43.68 54.44
CA ASN A 263 25.73 -44.16 54.03
C ASN A 263 25.67 -45.26 52.95
N LEU A 264 24.66 -45.17 52.08
CA LEU A 264 24.41 -46.13 51.01
C LEU A 264 25.23 -45.70 49.81
N VAL A 265 26.22 -46.53 49.43
CA VAL A 265 26.96 -46.36 48.17
C VAL A 265 25.96 -46.26 47.03
N HIS A 266 26.02 -45.16 46.27
CA HIS A 266 25.02 -44.82 45.27
C HIS A 266 24.96 -45.94 44.21
N PRO A 267 23.83 -46.68 44.09
CA PRO A 267 23.76 -47.89 43.27
C PRO A 267 23.88 -47.62 41.76
N LEU A 268 23.84 -46.33 41.37
CA LEU A 268 23.92 -45.88 40.00
C LEU A 268 25.33 -45.99 39.42
N LEU A 269 26.37 -45.82 40.23
CA LEU A 269 27.75 -45.81 39.74
C LEU A 269 28.21 -47.22 39.31
N PRO A 270 28.02 -48.28 40.12
CA PRO A 270 28.28 -49.66 39.68
C PRO A 270 27.37 -50.10 38.53
N ALA A 271 26.12 -49.62 38.50
CA ALA A 271 25.19 -49.92 37.40
C ALA A 271 25.67 -49.32 36.07
N ALA A 272 26.15 -48.08 36.09
CA ALA A 272 26.69 -47.40 34.92
C ALA A 272 27.96 -48.09 34.40
N GLU A 273 28.89 -48.44 35.29
CA GLU A 273 30.13 -49.13 34.94
C GLU A 273 29.87 -50.54 34.35
N LEU A 274 28.90 -51.29 34.90
CA LEU A 274 28.47 -52.57 34.35
C LEU A 274 27.78 -52.43 33.00
N ALA A 275 26.98 -51.38 32.80
CA ALA A 275 26.34 -51.10 31.51
C ALA A 275 27.37 -50.73 30.43
N GLU A 276 28.38 -49.92 30.77
CA GLU A 276 29.48 -49.56 29.87
C GLU A 276 30.35 -50.79 29.52
N THR A 277 30.61 -51.64 30.52
CA THR A 277 31.33 -52.90 30.30
C THR A 277 30.55 -53.82 29.37
N ALA A 278 29.23 -53.96 29.59
CA ALA A 278 28.34 -54.72 28.73
C ALA A 278 28.39 -54.20 27.28
N GLN A 279 28.34 -52.88 27.09
CA GLN A 279 28.41 -52.28 25.77
C GLN A 279 29.74 -52.53 25.06
N THR A 280 30.86 -52.49 25.81
CA THR A 280 32.21 -52.72 25.28
C THR A 280 32.39 -54.14 24.74
N ILE A 281 31.77 -55.13 25.39
CA ILE A 281 31.79 -56.54 24.94
C ILE A 281 30.70 -56.87 23.90
N GLY A 282 29.95 -55.86 23.44
CA GLY A 282 28.84 -56.05 22.50
C GLY A 282 27.62 -56.75 23.11
N GLY A 283 27.44 -56.63 24.43
CA GLY A 283 26.35 -57.22 25.21
C GLY A 283 25.35 -56.20 25.76
N GLU A 284 24.37 -56.70 26.51
CA GLU A 284 23.31 -55.92 27.14
C GLU A 284 23.15 -56.31 28.62
N LEU A 285 23.08 -55.33 29.51
CA LEU A 285 22.77 -55.54 30.93
C LEU A 285 21.28 -55.89 31.08
N SER A 286 20.98 -57.16 31.27
CA SER A 286 19.60 -57.68 31.34
C SER A 286 18.97 -57.50 32.72
N ARG A 287 19.78 -57.59 33.77
CA ARG A 287 19.33 -57.44 35.16
C ARG A 287 20.43 -56.84 36.01
N PHE A 288 20.07 -55.94 36.92
CA PHE A 288 20.97 -55.38 37.92
C PHE A 288 20.24 -55.36 39.26
N ARG A 289 20.91 -55.82 40.30
CA ARG A 289 20.39 -55.85 41.66
C ARG A 289 21.49 -55.53 42.64
N VAL A 290 21.26 -54.56 43.50
CA VAL A 290 22.15 -54.30 44.64
C VAL A 290 21.65 -55.10 45.83
N THR A 291 22.56 -55.84 46.44
CA THR A 291 22.34 -56.58 47.69
C THR A 291 23.12 -55.89 48.81
N GLN A 292 22.91 -56.31 50.06
CA GLN A 292 23.61 -55.71 51.21
C GLN A 292 25.14 -55.87 51.16
N ASN A 293 25.64 -56.88 50.44
CA ASN A 293 27.06 -57.24 50.42
C ASN A 293 27.73 -57.08 49.05
N GLY A 294 27.02 -56.54 48.05
CA GLY A 294 27.54 -56.44 46.70
C GLY A 294 26.47 -56.24 45.62
N VAL A 295 26.88 -56.37 44.38
CA VAL A 295 26.03 -56.25 43.19
C VAL A 295 25.91 -57.59 42.49
N GLU A 296 24.68 -57.93 42.11
CA GLU A 296 24.35 -59.03 41.21
C GLU A 296 23.88 -58.46 39.88
N ALA A 297 24.49 -58.88 38.78
CA ALA A 297 24.09 -58.48 37.43
C ALA A 297 24.03 -59.67 36.47
N GLU A 298 23.11 -59.61 35.52
CA GLU A 298 23.03 -60.56 34.41
C GLU A 298 23.39 -59.83 33.12
N LEU A 299 24.49 -60.22 32.49
CA LEU A 299 24.93 -59.71 31.19
C LEU A 299 24.57 -60.72 30.10
N ARG A 300 23.93 -60.23 29.03
CA ARG A 300 23.77 -60.98 27.79
C ARG A 300 24.93 -60.63 26.87
N ALA A 301 25.80 -61.58 26.56
CA ALA A 301 26.95 -61.37 25.67
C ALA A 301 26.99 -62.44 24.56
N PRO A 302 27.63 -62.17 23.40
CA PRO A 302 27.78 -63.15 22.33
C PRO A 302 28.49 -64.44 22.79
N ASP A 303 28.16 -65.59 22.18
CA ASP A 303 28.76 -66.91 22.50
C ASP A 303 30.30 -66.94 22.31
N SER A 304 30.86 -65.96 21.60
CA SER A 304 32.30 -65.80 21.33
C SER A 304 33.06 -65.00 22.38
N SER A 305 32.40 -64.44 23.41
CA SER A 305 33.06 -63.63 24.43
C SER A 305 33.87 -64.51 25.40
N ASP A 306 35.15 -64.18 25.57
CA ASP A 306 36.02 -64.85 26.54
C ASP A 306 35.61 -64.43 27.96
N PRO A 307 35.19 -65.35 28.85
CA PRO A 307 34.81 -65.00 30.22
C PRO A 307 35.95 -64.30 30.99
N ALA A 308 37.22 -64.60 30.69
CA ALA A 308 38.35 -63.94 31.34
C ALA A 308 38.45 -62.45 30.96
N GLU A 309 38.03 -62.08 29.75
CA GLU A 309 38.01 -60.69 29.31
C GLU A 309 36.90 -59.89 30.01
N ILE A 310 35.73 -60.50 30.23
CA ILE A 310 34.62 -59.89 30.97
C ILE A 310 35.04 -59.63 32.43
N VAL A 311 35.64 -60.61 33.11
CA VAL A 311 36.15 -60.43 34.48
C VAL A 311 37.14 -59.27 34.53
N ARG A 312 38.13 -59.26 33.62
CA ARG A 312 39.17 -58.22 33.58
C ARG A 312 38.60 -56.82 33.36
N LEU A 313 37.57 -56.66 32.53
CA LEU A 313 36.93 -55.37 32.30
C LEU A 313 36.12 -54.89 33.50
N VAL A 314 35.41 -55.79 34.19
CA VAL A 314 34.66 -55.43 35.40
C VAL A 314 35.60 -55.15 36.58
N GLU A 315 36.69 -55.91 36.75
CA GLU A 315 37.71 -55.66 37.78
C GLU A 315 38.52 -54.38 37.52
N ALA A 316 38.54 -53.87 36.29
CA ALA A 316 39.16 -52.58 35.97
C ALA A 316 38.31 -51.39 36.44
N SER A 317 37.06 -51.62 36.83
CA SER A 317 36.20 -50.58 37.40
C SER A 317 36.63 -50.23 38.83
N GLN A 318 36.45 -48.97 39.22
CA GLN A 318 36.92 -48.49 40.53
C GLN A 318 35.95 -48.80 41.67
N SER A 319 34.74 -49.29 41.38
CA SER A 319 33.69 -49.48 42.39
C SER A 319 33.44 -50.94 42.78
N MET A 320 34.06 -51.90 42.08
CA MET A 320 33.77 -53.32 42.23
C MET A 320 35.05 -54.13 42.46
N THR A 321 35.03 -54.97 43.50
CA THR A 321 36.10 -55.92 43.82
C THR A 321 35.53 -57.33 43.97
N GLY A 322 36.39 -58.35 43.92
CA GLY A 322 35.95 -59.74 44.11
C GLY A 322 34.96 -60.23 43.04
N VAL A 323 35.14 -59.81 41.79
CA VAL A 323 34.22 -60.13 40.69
C VAL A 323 34.27 -61.64 40.40
N SER A 324 33.11 -62.30 40.51
CA SER A 324 32.91 -63.67 40.10
C SER A 324 31.90 -63.74 38.97
N ILE A 325 32.22 -64.52 37.94
CA ILE A 325 31.33 -64.73 36.79
C ILE A 325 30.98 -66.22 36.70
N SER A 326 29.68 -66.50 36.58
CA SER A 326 29.17 -67.84 36.33
C SER A 326 28.24 -67.84 35.13
N ARG A 327 28.26 -68.92 34.34
CA ARG A 327 27.36 -69.06 33.18
C ARG A 327 25.98 -69.48 33.67
N THR A 328 24.95 -68.71 33.32
CA THR A 328 23.56 -69.04 33.64
C THR A 328 23.07 -70.17 32.72
N ARG A 329 22.01 -70.88 33.11
CA ARG A 329 21.42 -71.98 32.30
C ARG A 329 20.89 -71.52 30.94
N ALA A 330 20.64 -70.23 30.75
CA ALA A 330 20.27 -69.68 29.45
C ALA A 330 21.53 -69.45 28.61
N GLN A 331 21.51 -69.91 27.35
CA GLN A 331 22.57 -69.63 26.39
C GLN A 331 22.80 -68.10 26.31
N ASN A 332 24.06 -67.68 26.26
CA ASN A 332 24.48 -66.27 26.18
C ASN A 332 24.21 -65.37 27.40
N MET A 333 23.96 -65.94 28.59
CA MET A 333 23.84 -65.14 29.82
C MET A 333 24.94 -65.46 30.84
N TRP A 334 25.56 -64.40 31.36
CA TRP A 334 26.59 -64.43 32.38
C TRP A 334 26.05 -63.76 33.64
N ALA A 335 26.04 -64.49 34.75
CA ALA A 335 25.73 -63.93 36.06
C ALA A 335 27.04 -63.44 36.69
N ILE A 336 27.07 -62.15 37.01
CA ILE A 336 28.19 -61.44 37.64
C ILE A 336 27.80 -61.12 39.07
N THR A 337 28.65 -61.50 40.01
CA THR A 337 28.55 -61.10 41.41
C THR A 337 29.83 -60.38 41.78
N ALA A 338 29.73 -59.14 42.27
CA ALA A 338 30.88 -58.35 42.70
C ALA A 338 30.61 -57.72 44.06
N GLU A 339 31.64 -57.61 44.89
CA GLU A 339 31.58 -56.87 46.14
C GLU A 339 31.79 -55.38 45.85
N LEU A 340 31.00 -54.52 46.48
CA LEU A 340 31.20 -53.08 46.33
C LEU A 340 32.40 -52.66 47.16
N GLU A 341 33.39 -52.02 46.52
CA GLU A 341 34.48 -51.42 47.26
C GLU A 341 33.88 -50.30 48.10
N THR A 342 33.82 -50.53 49.42
CA THR A 342 33.35 -49.48 50.33
C THR A 342 34.38 -48.37 50.21
N PRO A 343 33.99 -47.15 49.77
CA PRO A 343 34.96 -46.08 49.62
C PRO A 343 35.65 -45.94 50.96
N ALA A 344 36.97 -46.10 50.98
CA ALA A 344 37.77 -45.93 52.18
C ALA A 344 37.33 -44.59 52.78
N VAL A 345 36.69 -44.63 53.95
CA VAL A 345 36.22 -43.43 54.63
C VAL A 345 37.44 -42.53 54.70
N ILE A 346 37.45 -41.48 53.88
CA ILE A 346 38.49 -40.48 53.94
C ILE A 346 38.24 -39.86 55.30
N ASP A 347 39.04 -40.24 56.30
CA ASP A 347 39.03 -39.64 57.62
C ASP A 347 39.33 -38.16 57.43
N GLY A 348 38.26 -37.39 57.23
CA GLY A 348 38.25 -35.94 57.13
C GLY A 348 38.44 -35.37 58.52
N ASN A 349 39.58 -35.65 59.15
CA ASN A 349 40.02 -34.96 60.35
C ASN A 349 41.40 -34.34 60.10
N SER A 350 41.43 -33.41 59.14
CA SER A 350 42.49 -32.42 59.04
C SER A 350 41.95 -31.17 58.34
N ARG A 351 41.09 -30.43 59.04
CA ARG A 351 41.24 -28.97 59.27
C ARG A 351 40.15 -28.41 60.17
#